data_AF-A0A496ZG69-F1
#
_entry.id   AF-A0A496ZG69-F1
#
_cell.length_a   1.000
_cell.length_b   1.000
_cell.length_c   1.000
_cell.angle_alpha   90.00
_cell.angle_beta   90.00
_cell.angle_gamma   90.00
#
_symmetry.space_group_name_H-M   'P 1'
#
loop_
_entity.id
_entity.type
_entity.pdbx_description
1 polymer ?
#
loop_
_entity_poly.entity_id
_entity_poly.type
_entity_poly.pdbx_seq_one_letter_code
_entity_poly.pdbx_strand_id
1 'polypeptide(L)' 'MAYSVELDSVACIGCVACTSCEYFEMRQDMKAHAVQSVVVEIGCIREVAENCPVSAITFCPNVS' A
#
# COMPACT_ATOMS: atom_id res chain seq x y z
N MET A 1 -0.39 14.79 10.62
CA MET A 1 0.53 13.69 10.97
C MET A 1 0.76 12.92 9.70
N ALA A 2 2.02 12.68 9.33
CA ALA A 2 2.31 11.89 8.14
C ALA A 2 2.37 10.40 8.50
N TYR A 3 2.20 9.54 7.51
CA TYR A 3 2.29 8.10 7.61
C TYR A 3 3.27 7.60 6.57
N SER A 4 4.15 6.69 6.97
CA SER A 4 4.97 5.92 6.03
C SER A 4 4.14 4.75 5.52
N VAL A 5 4.15 4.52 4.21
CA VAL A 5 3.45 3.42 3.55
C VAL A 5 4.49 2.51 2.92
N GLU A 6 4.42 1.22 3.24
CA GLU A 6 5.31 0.20 2.71
C GLU A 6 4.52 -0.95 2.12
N LEU A 7 5.13 -1.60 1.12
CA LEU A 7 4.55 -2.76 0.45
C LEU A 7 5.60 -3.85 0.32
N ASP A 8 5.32 -5.01 0.92
CA ASP A 8 6.16 -6.20 0.81
C ASP A 8 5.97 -6.87 -0.55
N SER A 9 6.92 -6.63 -1.46
CA SER A 9 6.90 -7.18 -2.82
C SER A 9 7.10 -8.69 -2.88
N VAL A 10 7.67 -9.30 -1.84
CA VAL A 10 7.84 -10.75 -1.72
C VAL A 10 6.51 -11.40 -1.34
N ALA A 11 5.80 -10.82 -0.36
CA ALA A 11 4.48 -11.28 0.05
C ALA A 11 3.39 -10.99 -1.00
N CYS A 12 3.50 -9.87 -1.72
CA CYS A 12 2.52 -9.45 -2.71
C CYS A 12 2.31 -10.51 -3.79
N ILE A 13 1.07 -10.95 -3.98
CA ILE A 13 0.69 -11.97 -5.00
C ILE A 13 0.12 -11.37 -6.29
N GLY A 14 0.07 -10.04 -6.42
CA GLY A 14 -0.40 -9.37 -7.64
C GLY A 14 -1.92 -9.48 -7.88
N CYS A 15 -2.73 -9.56 -6.82
CA CYS A 15 -4.19 -9.72 -6.91
C CYS A 15 -4.98 -8.47 -7.35
N VAL A 16 -4.29 -7.35 -7.61
CA VAL A 16 -4.83 -6.04 -8.03
C VAL A 16 -5.86 -5.37 -7.11
N ALA A 17 -6.27 -5.98 -5.99
CA ALA A 17 -7.30 -5.42 -5.11
C ALA A 17 -6.98 -4.02 -4.56
N CYS A 18 -5.69 -3.72 -4.34
CA CYS A 18 -5.27 -2.43 -3.80
C CYS A 18 -5.30 -1.26 -4.81
N THR A 19 -5.46 -1.53 -6.10
CA THR A 19 -5.52 -0.47 -7.14
C THR A 19 -6.83 0.32 -7.12
N SER A 20 -7.77 -0.03 -6.24
CA SER A 20 -8.92 0.83 -5.94
C SER A 20 -8.52 2.11 -5.22
N CYS A 21 -7.33 2.14 -4.62
CA CYS A 21 -6.75 3.30 -3.95
C CYS A 21 -5.63 3.90 -4.82
N GLU A 22 -5.70 5.20 -5.09
CA GLU A 22 -4.78 5.91 -5.99
C GLU A 22 -3.30 5.88 -5.54
N TYR A 23 -3.05 5.52 -4.28
CA TYR A 23 -1.71 5.39 -3.72
C TYR A 23 -1.02 4.07 -4.10
N PHE A 24 -1.68 3.16 -4.81
CA PHE A 24 -1.10 1.90 -5.25
C PHE A 24 -1.25 1.70 -6.76
N GLU A 25 -0.15 1.32 -7.40
CA GLU A 25 -0.11 1.00 -8.82
C GLU A 25 0.47 -0.40 -9.04
N MET A 26 0.04 -1.07 -10.11
CA MET A 26 0.68 -2.30 -10.57
C MET A 26 1.82 -1.97 -11.52
N ARG A 27 2.99 -2.57 -11.32
CA ARG A 27 4.15 -2.39 -12.19
C ARG A 27 4.41 -3.63 -13.06
N GLN A 28 5.44 -3.54 -13.91
CA GLN A 28 5.83 -4.59 -14.86
C GLN A 28 6.25 -5.91 -14.20
N ASP A 29 6.60 -5.88 -12.91
CA ASP A 29 6.89 -7.06 -12.10
C ASP A 29 5.64 -7.81 -11.63
N MET A 30 4.45 -7.36 -12.07
CA MET A 30 3.14 -7.86 -11.64
C MET A 30 2.92 -7.75 -10.13
N LYS A 31 3.65 -6.85 -9.46
CA LYS A 31 3.46 -6.50 -8.05
C LYS A 31 2.84 -5.12 -7.93
N ALA A 32 2.16 -4.91 -6.82
CA ALA A 32 1.70 -3.60 -6.42
C ALA A 32 2.88 -2.80 -5.85
N HIS A 33 2.88 -1.49 -6.06
CA HIS A 33 3.86 -0.55 -5.52
C HIS A 33 3.13 0.67 -4.97
N ALA A 34 3.60 1.21 -3.85
CA ALA A 34 3.12 2.49 -3.36
C ALA A 34 3.62 3.61 -4.29
N VAL A 35 2.71 4.46 -4.76
CA VAL A 35 3.03 5.64 -5.58
C VAL A 35 3.80 6.68 -4.76
N GLN A 36 3.50 6.78 -3.45
CA GLN A 36 4.18 7.62 -2.49
C GLN A 36 4.48 6.83 -1.21
N SER A 37 5.69 6.97 -0.69
CA SER A 37 6.11 6.31 0.56
C SER A 37 5.70 7.07 1.82
N VAL A 38 5.32 8.34 1.70
CA VAL A 38 4.86 9.18 2.81
C VAL A 38 3.58 9.89 2.41
N VAL A 39 2.53 9.74 3.22
CA VAL A 39 1.20 10.31 2.96
C VAL A 39 0.68 11.05 4.19
N VAL A 40 -0.18 12.04 3.98
CA VAL A 40 -0.83 12.78 5.08
C VAL A 40 -2.18 12.16 5.49
N GLU A 41 -2.78 11.36 4.61
CA GLU A 41 -4.07 10.70 4.81
C GLU A 41 -3.98 9.22 4.45
N ILE A 42 -4.58 8.37 5.29
CA ILE A 42 -4.58 6.92 5.13
C ILE A 42 -5.96 6.34 4.79
N GLY A 43 -6.88 7.17 4.28
CA GLY A 43 -8.28 6.82 4.04
C GLY A 43 -8.46 5.51 3.26
N CYS A 44 -8.22 5.53 1.95
CA CYS A 44 -8.29 4.31 1.14
C CYS A 44 -7.16 3.32 1.44
N ILE A 45 -6.00 3.80 1.94
CA ILE A 45 -4.84 2.97 2.27
C ILE A 45 -5.18 1.96 3.37
N ARG A 46 -5.89 2.39 4.42
CA ARG A 46 -6.32 1.52 5.51
C ARG A 46 -7.24 0.41 4.99
N GLU A 47 -8.23 0.77 4.18
CA GLU A 47 -9.20 -0.17 3.63
C GLU A 47 -8.51 -1.23 2.75
N VAL A 48 -7.63 -0.82 1.84
CA VAL A 48 -6.94 -1.80 0.96
C VAL A 48 -5.90 -2.62 1.71
N ALA A 49 -5.33 -2.10 2.80
CA ALA A 49 -4.43 -2.86 3.66
C ALA A 49 -5.18 -3.96 4.42
N GLU A 50 -6.35 -3.64 4.99
CA GLU A 50 -7.22 -4.61 5.68
C GLU A 50 -7.77 -5.67 4.71
N ASN A 51 -8.04 -5.29 3.46
CA ASN A 51 -8.53 -6.20 2.43
C ASN A 51 -7.42 -6.97 1.68
N CYS A 52 -6.14 -6.70 1.97
CA CYS A 52 -5.04 -7.39 1.32
C CYS A 52 -5.02 -8.86 1.79
N PRO A 53 -5.22 -9.85 0.89
CA PRO A 53 -5.36 -11.26 1.27
C PRO A 53 -4.09 -11.86 1.88
N VAL A 54 -2.96 -11.19 1.69
CA VAL A 54 -1.62 -11.60 2.16
C VAL A 54 -0.99 -10.56 3.08
N SER A 55 -1.76 -9.55 3.51
CA SER A 55 -1.31 -8.49 4.41
C SER A 55 0.01 -7.81 4.00
N ALA A 56 0.22 -7.63 2.69
CA ALA A 56 1.46 -7.10 2.14
C ALA A 56 1.60 -5.57 2.26
N ILE A 57 0.56 -4.86 2.74
CA ILE A 57 0.54 -3.40 2.85
C ILE A 57 0.62 -3.02 4.32
N THR A 58 1.58 -2.17 4.67
CA THR A 58 1.75 -1.64 6.03
C THR A 58 1.78 -0.13 5.99
N PHE A 59 1.28 0.50 7.06
CA PHE A 59 1.42 1.94 7.25
C PHE A 59 1.65 2.26 8.73
N CYS A 60 2.59 3.17 9.00
CA CYS A 60 2.98 3.55 10.36
C CYS A 60 2.97 5.08 10.50
N PRO A 61 2.57 5.63 11.66
CA PRO A 61 2.74 7.06 11.93
C PRO A 61 4.21 7.44 11.78
N ASN A 62 4.50 8.37 10.86
CA ASN A 62 5.83 8.88 10.68
C ASN A 62 6.04 10.02 11.69
N VAL A 63 6.78 9.73 12.75
CA VAL A 63 7.16 10.71 13.77
C VAL A 63 8.51 11.28 13.32
N SER A 64 8.45 12.31 12.49
CA SER A 64 9.59 13.17 12.17
C SER A 64 9.92 14.08 13.35
#